data_AF-A0A9D6RAM4-F1
#
_entry.id   AF-A0A9D6RAM4-F1
#
_cell.length_a   1.000
_cell.length_b   1.000
_cell.length_c   1.000
_cell.angle_alpha   90.00
_cell.angle_beta   90.00
_cell.angle_gamma   90.00
#
_symmetry.space_group_name_H-M   'P 1'
#
loop_
_entity.id
_entity.type
_entity.pdbx_description
1 polymer ?
#
loop_
_entity_poly.entity_id
_entity_poly.type
_entity_poly.pdbx_seq_one_letter_code
_entity_poly.pdbx_strand_id
1 'polypeptide(L)'
;MTSTQPSAAPARPGCLTYLLFAAASFWIVLITVLYHLIAWVVDQSLLISGAPLPWFAWPLISWGHGLLLALPILPLAFLVRAPRFRAVYQTWALAVGYLFVLALPRFFPAAWSQPASLAQIVLSGLCAAGLLIFARTRGHKIGRRLGALGPALALAPIVALPWLAYGALGSPLDAVLDLLAGLSLGLFAGLLIGLFLLQPITEQSAGPGRDVAFGGFAAGVALLILGSGFGFGGSQLLLIIGLP
;
A
#
# COMPACT_ATOMS: atom_id res chain seq x y z
N MET A 1 41.37 -10.17 -30.71
CA MET A 1 41.14 -11.11 -29.59
C MET A 1 40.44 -10.34 -28.47
N THR A 2 39.11 -10.34 -28.47
CA THR A 2 38.27 -9.72 -27.43
C THR A 2 38.05 -10.76 -26.34
N SER A 3 38.72 -10.59 -25.20
CA SER A 3 38.51 -11.42 -24.02
C SER A 3 37.10 -11.19 -23.47
N THR A 4 36.20 -12.15 -23.67
CA THR A 4 34.93 -12.24 -22.95
C THR A 4 35.25 -12.52 -21.48
N GLN A 5 35.20 -11.49 -20.63
CA GLN A 5 35.22 -11.71 -19.19
C GLN A 5 34.02 -12.60 -18.81
N PRO A 6 34.23 -13.64 -17.98
CA PRO A 6 33.12 -14.41 -17.46
C PRO A 6 32.25 -13.49 -16.59
N SER A 7 30.99 -13.31 -16.99
CA SER A 7 29.98 -12.63 -16.19
C SER A 7 29.93 -13.31 -14.81
N ALA A 8 30.33 -12.57 -13.76
CA ALA A 8 30.33 -13.07 -12.40
C ALA A 8 28.91 -13.52 -12.04
N ALA A 9 28.76 -14.80 -11.70
CA ALA A 9 27.47 -15.34 -11.27
C ALA A 9 26.92 -14.52 -10.09
N PRO A 10 25.64 -14.11 -10.10
CA PRO A 10 25.08 -13.31 -9.02
C PRO A 10 25.23 -14.05 -7.69
N ALA A 11 25.84 -13.37 -6.71
CA ALA A 11 26.07 -13.92 -5.38
C ALA A 11 24.75 -14.42 -4.78
N ARG A 12 24.70 -15.69 -4.37
CA ARG A 12 23.50 -16.30 -3.78
C ARG A 12 23.13 -15.54 -2.50
N PRO A 13 21.86 -15.13 -2.33
CA PRO A 13 21.43 -14.47 -1.10
C PRO A 13 21.64 -15.41 0.10
N GLY A 14 22.33 -14.90 1.12
CA GLY A 14 22.58 -15.64 2.36
C GLY A 14 21.32 -15.82 3.20
N CYS A 15 21.35 -16.77 4.14
CA CYS A 15 20.26 -17.05 5.08
C CYS A 15 19.79 -15.79 5.85
N LEU A 16 20.74 -14.92 6.22
CA LEU A 16 20.47 -13.65 6.89
C LEU A 16 19.49 -12.75 6.11
N THR A 17 19.61 -12.68 4.78
CA THR A 17 18.74 -11.82 3.97
C THR A 17 17.28 -12.31 4.00
N TYR A 18 17.07 -13.63 4.02
CA TYR A 18 15.74 -14.21 4.15
C TYR A 18 15.16 -14.03 5.54
N LEU A 19 15.99 -14.15 6.59
CA LEU A 19 15.56 -13.88 7.97
C LEU A 19 15.16 -12.41 8.15
N LEU A 20 15.95 -11.47 7.63
CA LEU A 20 15.62 -10.03 7.66
C LEU A 20 14.32 -9.73 6.91
N PHE A 21 14.11 -10.35 5.75
CA PHE A 21 12.87 -10.21 4.99
C PHE A 21 11.67 -10.73 5.79
N ALA A 22 11.75 -11.94 6.34
CA ALA A 22 10.69 -12.53 7.14
C ALA A 22 10.38 -11.69 8.39
N ALA A 23 11.41 -11.22 9.11
CA ALA A 23 11.28 -10.37 10.27
C ALA A 23 10.64 -9.02 9.92
N ALA A 24 11.05 -8.39 8.83
CA ALA A 24 10.47 -7.13 8.36
C ALA A 24 9.00 -7.30 7.94
N SER A 25 8.66 -8.36 7.20
CA SER A 25 7.26 -8.66 6.85
C SER A 25 6.40 -8.93 8.07
N PHE A 26 6.90 -9.74 9.01
CA PHE A 26 6.20 -10.01 10.27
C PHE A 26 5.97 -8.73 11.07
N TRP A 27 6.99 -7.87 11.18
CA TRP A 27 6.88 -6.56 11.83
C TRP A 27 5.79 -5.70 11.19
N ILE A 28 5.78 -5.57 9.86
CA ILE A 28 4.78 -4.77 9.14
C ILE A 28 3.37 -5.29 9.44
N VAL A 29 3.16 -6.61 9.33
CA VAL A 29 1.84 -7.23 9.59
C VAL A 29 1.43 -7.00 11.04
N LEU A 30 2.31 -7.28 12.01
CA LEU A 30 2.03 -7.13 13.43
C LEU A 30 1.68 -5.69 13.78
N ILE A 31 2.51 -4.72 13.38
CA ILE A 31 2.29 -3.30 13.66
C ILE A 31 0.99 -2.81 13.01
N THR A 32 0.73 -3.21 11.76
CA THR A 32 -0.51 -2.82 11.06
C THR A 32 -1.74 -3.33 11.80
N VAL A 33 -1.75 -4.60 12.22
CA VAL A 33 -2.87 -5.22 12.94
C VAL A 33 -3.08 -4.55 14.30
N LEU A 34 -2.01 -4.40 15.09
CA LEU A 34 -2.08 -3.77 16.41
C LEU A 34 -2.54 -2.32 16.31
N TYR A 35 -2.04 -1.57 15.32
CA TYR A 35 -2.46 -0.20 15.07
C TYR A 35 -3.96 -0.10 14.79
N HIS A 36 -4.50 -0.93 13.90
CA HIS A 36 -5.93 -0.89 13.56
C HIS A 36 -6.80 -1.31 14.75
N LEU A 37 -6.38 -2.32 15.51
CA LEU A 37 -7.09 -2.77 16.70
C LEU A 37 -7.14 -1.66 17.77
N ILE A 38 -5.98 -1.06 18.08
CA ILE A 38 -5.88 0.01 19.09
C ILE A 38 -6.63 1.25 18.63
N ALA A 39 -6.43 1.69 17.39
CA ALA A 39 -7.10 2.86 16.84
C ALA A 39 -8.62 2.70 16.92
N TRP A 40 -9.14 1.50 16.61
CA TRP A 40 -10.56 1.23 16.75
C TRP A 40 -11.05 1.26 18.20
N VAL A 41 -10.36 0.57 19.12
CA VAL A 41 -10.74 0.57 20.56
C VAL A 41 -10.74 1.98 21.13
N VAL A 42 -9.74 2.79 20.78
CA VAL A 42 -9.63 4.19 21.18
C VAL A 42 -10.79 5.00 20.61
N ASP A 43 -11.08 4.87 19.32
CA ASP A 43 -12.21 5.57 18.66
C ASP A 43 -13.54 5.24 19.35
N GLN A 44 -13.84 3.96 19.60
CA GLN A 44 -15.07 3.55 20.30
C GLN A 44 -15.13 4.09 21.73
N SER A 45 -14.01 4.10 22.45
CA SER A 45 -13.95 4.62 23.83
C SER A 45 -14.22 6.14 23.89
N LEU A 46 -13.70 6.89 22.91
CA LEU A 46 -13.92 8.34 22.80
C LEU A 46 -15.36 8.68 22.40
N LEU A 47 -15.96 7.86 21.53
CA LEU A 47 -17.37 7.99 21.15
C LEU A 47 -18.29 7.76 22.37
N ILE A 48 -18.04 6.74 23.18
CA ILE A 48 -18.85 6.42 24.38
C ILE A 48 -18.68 7.51 25.46
N SER A 49 -17.46 8.00 25.66
CA SER A 49 -17.18 9.03 26.66
C SER A 49 -17.56 10.45 26.24
N GLY A 50 -17.91 10.65 24.96
CA GLY A 50 -18.22 11.98 24.41
C GLY A 50 -17.03 12.94 24.42
N ALA A 51 -15.81 12.43 24.53
CA ALA A 51 -14.58 13.22 24.62
C ALA A 51 -13.84 13.18 23.27
N PRO A 52 -14.10 14.10 22.34
CA PRO A 52 -13.45 14.06 21.03
C PRO A 52 -11.96 14.37 21.16
N LEU A 53 -11.13 13.66 20.38
CA LEU A 53 -9.73 14.05 20.21
C LEU A 53 -9.62 15.35 19.41
N PRO A 54 -8.53 16.13 19.59
CA PRO A 54 -8.22 17.25 18.72
C PRO A 54 -8.13 16.81 17.25
N TRP A 55 -8.53 17.71 16.34
CA TRP A 55 -8.60 17.46 14.89
C TRP A 55 -7.28 16.98 14.25
N PHE A 56 -6.13 17.28 14.86
CA PHE A 56 -4.80 16.86 14.38
C PHE A 56 -4.34 15.50 14.94
N ALA A 57 -5.03 14.93 15.92
CA ALA A 57 -4.58 13.71 16.60
C ALA A 57 -4.51 12.51 15.63
N TRP A 58 -5.55 12.32 14.81
CA TRP A 58 -5.61 11.21 13.85
C TRP A 58 -4.53 11.25 12.76
N PRO A 59 -4.23 12.41 12.14
CA PRO A 59 -3.05 12.57 11.28
C PRO A 59 -1.74 12.21 11.98
N LEU A 60 -1.52 12.69 13.21
CA LEU A 60 -0.28 12.39 13.96
C LEU A 60 -0.16 10.91 14.31
N ILE A 61 -1.27 10.27 14.69
CA ILE A 61 -1.34 8.83 14.96
C ILE A 61 -1.01 8.03 13.69
N SER A 62 -1.53 8.43 12.52
CA SER A 62 -1.18 7.83 11.22
C SER A 62 0.29 8.02 10.85
N TRP A 63 0.86 9.18 11.11
CA TRP A 63 2.28 9.42 10.90
C TRP A 63 3.14 8.59 11.85
N GLY A 64 2.73 8.43 13.11
CA GLY A 64 3.35 7.52 14.07
C GLY A 64 3.36 6.08 13.57
N HIS A 65 2.24 5.61 13.00
CA HIS A 65 2.16 4.32 12.34
C HIS A 65 3.13 4.21 11.15
N GLY A 66 3.15 5.22 10.27
CA GLY A 66 4.11 5.28 9.16
C GLY A 66 5.56 5.22 9.62
N LEU A 67 5.93 5.91 10.70
CA LEU A 67 7.27 5.88 11.29
C LEU A 67 7.62 4.50 11.87
N LEU A 68 6.68 3.84 12.55
CA LEU A 68 6.88 2.48 13.07
C LEU A 68 7.10 1.46 11.95
N LEU A 69 6.39 1.60 10.82
CA LEU A 69 6.63 0.79 9.63
C LEU A 69 7.97 1.12 8.97
N ALA A 70 8.33 2.41 8.91
CA ALA A 70 9.58 2.88 8.32
C ALA A 70 10.82 2.33 9.05
N LEU A 71 10.71 2.05 10.35
CA LEU A 71 11.83 1.70 11.22
C LEU A 71 12.69 0.52 10.70
N PRO A 72 12.13 -0.66 10.36
CA PRO A 72 12.92 -1.71 9.70
C PRO A 72 13.11 -1.46 8.20
N ILE A 73 12.16 -0.81 7.53
CA ILE A 73 12.15 -0.71 6.06
C ILE A 73 13.28 0.21 5.56
N LEU A 74 13.44 1.41 6.14
CA LEU A 74 14.40 2.39 5.65
C LEU A 74 15.85 1.89 5.78
N PRO A 75 16.33 1.37 6.94
CA PRO A 75 17.66 0.80 7.02
C PRO A 75 17.86 -0.34 6.01
N LEU A 76 16.87 -1.23 5.84
CA LEU A 76 16.96 -2.33 4.89
C LEU A 76 17.00 -1.86 3.43
N ALA A 77 16.28 -0.79 3.08
CA ALA A 77 16.28 -0.20 1.75
C ALA A 77 17.66 0.41 1.36
N PHE A 78 18.43 0.89 2.33
CA PHE A 78 19.76 1.47 2.11
C PHE A 78 20.90 0.48 2.29
N LEU A 79 20.81 -0.44 3.26
CA LEU A 79 21.91 -1.33 3.66
C LEU A 79 21.95 -2.63 2.83
N VAL A 80 20.82 -3.12 2.32
CA VAL A 80 20.78 -4.39 1.60
C VAL A 80 21.31 -4.23 0.18
N ARG A 81 22.41 -4.95 -0.11
CA ARG A 81 23.09 -4.92 -1.42
C ARG A 81 22.48 -5.87 -2.45
N ALA A 82 21.76 -6.91 -2.01
CA ALA A 82 21.11 -7.86 -2.90
C ALA A 82 19.98 -7.16 -3.69
N PRO A 83 20.09 -6.99 -5.02
CA PRO A 83 19.22 -6.05 -5.74
C PRO A 83 17.74 -6.47 -5.72
N ARG A 84 17.45 -7.78 -5.76
CA ARG A 84 16.10 -8.34 -5.60
C ARG A 84 15.42 -7.92 -4.29
N PHE A 85 16.12 -7.99 -3.17
CA PHE A 85 15.57 -7.59 -1.86
C PHE A 85 15.55 -6.07 -1.71
N ARG A 86 16.55 -5.37 -2.27
CA ARG A 86 16.57 -3.91 -2.29
C ARG A 86 15.35 -3.33 -3.01
N ALA A 87 14.94 -3.93 -4.14
CA ALA A 87 13.72 -3.55 -4.86
C ALA A 87 12.46 -3.68 -3.99
N VAL A 88 12.35 -4.76 -3.21
CA VAL A 88 11.28 -4.93 -2.23
C VAL A 88 11.28 -3.80 -1.21
N TYR A 89 12.40 -3.57 -0.53
CA TYR A 89 12.47 -2.59 0.55
C TYR A 89 12.27 -1.15 0.03
N GLN A 90 12.72 -0.84 -1.20
CA GLN A 90 12.43 0.43 -1.85
C GLN A 90 10.94 0.58 -2.18
N THR A 91 10.30 -0.48 -2.67
CA THR A 91 8.85 -0.50 -2.92
C THR A 91 8.08 -0.25 -1.61
N TRP A 92 8.45 -0.95 -0.53
CA TRP A 92 7.82 -0.75 0.78
C TRP A 92 8.12 0.64 1.36
N ALA A 93 9.32 1.19 1.15
CA ALA A 93 9.65 2.54 1.59
C ALA A 93 8.81 3.60 0.86
N LEU A 94 8.59 3.45 -0.45
CA LEU A 94 7.70 4.31 -1.21
C LEU A 94 6.24 4.15 -0.80
N ALA A 95 5.79 2.94 -0.49
CA ALA A 95 4.45 2.70 0.06
C ALA A 95 4.26 3.39 1.41
N VAL A 96 5.26 3.32 2.30
CA VAL A 96 5.26 4.08 3.56
C VAL A 96 5.29 5.58 3.31
N GLY A 97 6.08 6.08 2.36
CA GLY A 97 6.06 7.50 1.97
C GLY A 97 4.67 7.96 1.53
N TYR A 98 3.95 7.13 0.78
CA TYR A 98 2.58 7.39 0.38
C TYR A 98 1.58 7.35 1.55
N LEU A 99 1.81 6.52 2.58
CA LEU A 99 1.01 6.56 3.81
C LEU A 99 1.04 7.94 4.50
N PHE A 100 2.19 8.61 4.51
CA PHE A 100 2.28 9.98 5.07
C PHE A 100 1.41 10.97 4.29
N VAL A 101 1.32 10.79 2.97
CA VAL A 101 0.46 11.60 2.10
C VAL A 101 -1.02 11.28 2.35
N LEU A 102 -1.39 10.00 2.46
CA LEU A 102 -2.77 9.58 2.77
C LEU A 102 -3.22 9.95 4.19
N ALA A 103 -2.31 10.33 5.09
CA ALA A 103 -2.70 10.89 6.38
C ALA A 103 -3.21 12.34 6.28
N LEU A 104 -2.89 13.09 5.22
CA LEU A 104 -3.32 14.49 5.07
C LEU A 104 -4.85 14.65 4.97
N PRO A 105 -5.59 13.81 4.22
CA PRO A 105 -7.05 13.84 4.26
C PRO A 105 -7.66 13.67 5.66
N ARG A 106 -6.93 13.09 6.63
CA ARG A 106 -7.43 12.94 8.02
C ARG A 106 -7.49 14.24 8.80
N PHE A 107 -7.03 15.37 8.24
CA PHE A 107 -7.29 16.70 8.78
C PHE A 107 -8.73 17.16 8.56
N PHE A 108 -9.46 16.55 7.61
CA PHE A 108 -10.89 16.81 7.44
C PHE A 108 -11.69 16.15 8.57
N PRO A 109 -12.72 16.82 9.11
CA PRO A 109 -13.65 16.19 10.05
C PRO A 109 -14.30 14.93 9.47
N ALA A 110 -14.59 13.94 10.32
CA ALA A 110 -15.22 12.67 9.91
C ALA A 110 -16.55 12.85 9.15
N ALA A 111 -17.27 13.95 9.40
CA ALA A 111 -18.51 14.30 8.71
C ALA A 111 -18.30 14.79 7.26
N TRP A 112 -17.07 15.13 6.86
CA TRP A 112 -16.76 15.71 5.56
C TRP A 112 -16.13 14.65 4.63
N SER A 113 -16.92 13.62 4.30
CA SER A 113 -16.50 12.52 3.41
C SER A 113 -16.11 13.02 2.01
N GLN A 114 -16.91 13.91 1.41
CA GLN A 114 -16.70 14.36 0.03
C GLN A 114 -15.37 15.13 -0.16
N PRO A 115 -15.02 16.14 0.67
CA PRO A 115 -13.71 16.78 0.60
C PRO A 115 -12.55 15.81 0.87
N ALA A 116 -12.71 14.85 1.79
CA ALA A 116 -11.69 13.87 2.09
C ALA A 116 -11.42 12.94 0.90
N SER A 117 -12.46 12.41 0.25
CA SER A 117 -12.32 11.57 -0.95
C SER A 117 -11.72 12.36 -2.12
N LEU A 118 -12.12 13.63 -2.32
CA LEU A 118 -11.48 14.51 -3.32
C LEU A 118 -10.00 14.74 -3.05
N ALA A 119 -9.63 15.00 -1.80
CA ALA A 119 -8.23 15.14 -1.41
C ALA A 119 -7.44 13.84 -1.65
N GLN A 120 -8.01 12.68 -1.34
CA GLN A 120 -7.40 11.37 -1.63
C GLN A 120 -7.20 11.17 -3.13
N ILE A 121 -8.18 11.49 -3.98
CA ILE A 121 -8.08 11.39 -5.44
C ILE A 121 -6.93 12.27 -5.95
N VAL A 122 -6.92 13.55 -5.55
CA VAL A 122 -5.91 14.52 -6.01
C VAL A 122 -4.52 14.10 -5.56
N LEU A 123 -4.33 13.78 -4.28
CA LEU A 123 -3.03 13.36 -3.74
C LEU A 123 -2.54 12.07 -4.39
N SER A 124 -3.42 11.09 -4.60
CA SER A 124 -3.08 9.84 -5.29
C SER A 124 -2.70 10.06 -6.74
N GLY A 125 -3.42 10.94 -7.43
CA GLY A 125 -3.10 11.37 -8.80
C GLY A 125 -1.73 12.05 -8.89
N LEU A 126 -1.43 12.95 -7.96
CA LEU A 126 -0.12 13.63 -7.87
C LEU A 126 1.01 12.64 -7.57
N CYS A 127 0.82 11.72 -6.64
CA CYS A 127 1.80 10.67 -6.33
C CYS A 127 2.01 9.73 -7.53
N ALA A 128 0.95 9.32 -8.22
CA ALA A 128 1.03 8.49 -9.43
C ALA A 128 1.77 9.23 -10.55
N ALA A 129 1.45 10.51 -10.78
CA ALA A 129 2.15 11.35 -11.75
C ALA A 129 3.63 11.51 -11.39
N GLY A 130 3.96 11.74 -10.11
CA GLY A 130 5.33 11.82 -9.62
C GLY A 130 6.11 10.52 -9.85
N LEU A 131 5.51 9.37 -9.56
CA LEU A 131 6.12 8.06 -9.87
C LEU A 131 6.34 7.87 -11.37
N LEU A 132 5.37 8.24 -12.21
CA LEU A 132 5.50 8.15 -13.67
C LEU A 132 6.63 9.03 -14.20
N ILE A 133 6.73 10.28 -13.73
CA ILE A 133 7.78 11.21 -14.11
C ILE A 133 9.14 10.63 -13.68
N PHE A 134 9.26 10.17 -12.43
CA PHE A 134 10.49 9.56 -11.91
C PHE A 134 10.88 8.29 -12.69
N ALA A 135 9.91 7.45 -13.05
CA ALA A 135 10.17 6.24 -13.83
C ALA A 135 10.63 6.56 -15.26
N ARG A 136 10.03 7.58 -15.89
CA ARG A 136 10.41 8.05 -17.23
C ARG A 136 11.81 8.66 -17.25
N THR A 137 12.17 9.48 -16.26
CA THR A 137 13.53 10.04 -16.17
C THR A 137 14.59 8.97 -15.96
N ARG A 138 14.22 7.82 -15.37
CA ARG A 138 15.08 6.64 -15.23
C ARG A 138 14.98 5.63 -16.37
N GLY A 139 14.27 5.94 -17.45
CA GLY A 139 14.16 5.07 -18.64
C GLY A 139 13.36 3.77 -18.44
N HIS A 140 12.54 3.67 -17.40
CA HIS A 140 11.69 2.49 -17.18
C HIS A 140 10.59 2.41 -18.24
N LYS A 141 10.34 1.21 -18.78
CA LYS A 141 9.30 0.99 -19.79
C LYS A 141 8.00 0.53 -19.13
N ILE A 142 6.94 1.32 -19.29
CA ILE A 142 5.61 0.95 -18.81
C ILE A 142 4.98 -0.04 -19.81
N GLY A 143 5.01 -1.33 -19.48
CA GLY A 143 4.30 -2.34 -20.27
C GLY A 143 2.81 -2.33 -19.98
N ARG A 144 1.95 -2.05 -20.98
CA ARG A 144 0.50 -2.21 -20.85
C ARG A 144 0.14 -3.70 -20.94
N ARG A 145 -0.24 -4.31 -19.82
CA ARG A 145 -0.84 -5.65 -19.80
C ARG A 145 -2.36 -5.56 -19.82
N LEU A 146 -2.93 -5.28 -21.00
CA LEU A 146 -4.38 -5.20 -21.21
C LEU A 146 -5.12 -6.49 -20.77
N GLY A 147 -4.48 -7.65 -20.90
CA GLY A 147 -5.07 -8.94 -20.48
C GLY A 147 -5.33 -9.10 -18.98
N ALA A 148 -4.71 -8.27 -18.13
CA ALA A 148 -4.95 -8.28 -16.68
C ALA A 148 -6.13 -7.38 -16.25
N LEU A 149 -6.67 -6.56 -17.15
CA LEU A 149 -7.78 -5.64 -16.84
C LEU A 149 -9.09 -6.39 -16.60
N GLY A 150 -9.36 -7.45 -17.39
CA GLY A 150 -10.56 -8.27 -17.23
C GLY A 150 -10.72 -8.84 -15.81
N PRO A 151 -9.76 -9.62 -15.29
CA PRO A 151 -9.86 -10.15 -13.92
C PRO A 151 -9.82 -9.06 -12.85
N ALA A 152 -9.08 -7.96 -13.05
CA ALA A 152 -9.06 -6.84 -12.11
C ALA A 152 -10.44 -6.15 -12.01
N LEU A 153 -11.10 -5.93 -13.15
CA LEU A 153 -12.44 -5.35 -13.21
C LEU A 153 -13.52 -6.32 -12.70
N ALA A 154 -13.31 -7.64 -12.81
CA ALA A 154 -14.24 -8.64 -12.28
C ALA A 154 -14.16 -8.77 -10.75
N LEU A 155 -13.00 -8.55 -10.14
CA LEU A 155 -12.82 -8.58 -8.68
C LEU A 155 -13.49 -7.40 -7.97
N ALA A 156 -13.48 -6.22 -8.59
CA ALA A 156 -14.06 -5.00 -8.01
C ALA A 156 -15.55 -5.16 -7.60
N PRO A 157 -16.46 -5.63 -8.48
CA PRO A 157 -17.85 -5.83 -8.09
C PRO A 157 -17.99 -6.95 -7.07
N ILE A 158 -17.21 -8.04 -7.14
CA ILE A 158 -17.27 -9.14 -6.16
C ILE A 158 -16.99 -8.64 -4.74
N VAL A 159 -15.99 -7.77 -4.58
CA VAL A 159 -15.66 -7.15 -3.29
C VAL A 159 -16.72 -6.13 -2.86
N ALA A 160 -17.35 -5.44 -3.81
CA ALA A 160 -18.42 -4.47 -3.55
C ALA A 160 -19.81 -5.11 -3.32
N LEU A 161 -20.01 -6.37 -3.70
CA LEU A 161 -21.31 -7.06 -3.67
C LEU A 161 -21.98 -7.06 -2.28
N PRO A 162 -21.28 -7.31 -1.16
CA PRO A 162 -21.90 -7.26 0.16
C PRO A 162 -22.49 -5.87 0.44
N TRP A 163 -21.75 -4.80 0.10
CA TRP A 163 -22.18 -3.41 0.33
C TRP A 163 -23.34 -2.99 -0.57
N LEU A 164 -23.33 -3.46 -1.82
CA LEU A 164 -24.44 -3.30 -2.76
C LEU A 164 -25.71 -3.99 -2.25
N ALA A 165 -25.58 -5.20 -1.70
CA ALA A 165 -26.71 -5.98 -1.20
C ALA A 165 -27.38 -5.33 0.03
N TYR A 166 -26.60 -4.68 0.90
CA TYR A 166 -27.12 -3.99 2.09
C TYR A 166 -27.53 -2.53 1.84
N GLY A 167 -27.45 -2.03 0.59
CA GLY A 167 -27.85 -0.66 0.25
C GLY A 167 -27.00 0.42 0.93
N ALA A 168 -25.82 0.07 1.43
CA ALA A 168 -24.99 0.93 2.27
C ALA A 168 -24.05 1.85 1.48
N LEU A 169 -24.35 2.11 0.21
CA LEU A 169 -23.52 2.93 -0.68
C LEU A 169 -23.61 4.44 -0.39
N GLY A 170 -24.52 4.86 0.50
CA GLY A 170 -24.74 6.27 0.78
C GLY A 170 -25.31 7.00 -0.43
N SER A 171 -24.87 8.24 -0.65
CA SER A 171 -25.30 9.00 -1.83
C SER A 171 -24.58 8.49 -3.09
N PRO A 172 -25.21 8.58 -4.29
CA PRO A 172 -24.54 8.21 -5.54
C PRO A 172 -23.23 8.98 -5.77
N LEU A 173 -23.14 10.21 -5.27
CA LEU A 173 -21.93 11.03 -5.36
C LEU A 173 -20.80 10.44 -4.50
N ASP A 174 -21.10 10.01 -3.27
CA ASP A 174 -20.10 9.39 -2.38
C ASP A 174 -19.59 8.08 -3.00
N ALA A 175 -20.49 7.25 -3.56
CA ALA A 175 -20.11 6.02 -4.25
C ALA A 175 -19.18 6.28 -5.46
N VAL A 176 -19.46 7.32 -6.25
CA VAL A 176 -18.58 7.71 -7.39
C VAL A 176 -17.24 8.23 -6.89
N LEU A 177 -17.22 9.07 -5.85
CA LEU A 177 -15.99 9.61 -5.29
C LEU A 177 -15.11 8.50 -4.68
N ASP A 178 -15.70 7.56 -3.96
CA ASP A 178 -14.97 6.45 -3.35
C ASP A 178 -14.47 5.44 -4.40
N LEU A 179 -15.25 5.22 -5.47
CA LEU A 179 -14.79 4.46 -6.63
C LEU A 179 -13.57 5.14 -7.28
N LEU A 180 -13.62 6.45 -7.50
CA LEU A 180 -12.51 7.21 -8.08
C LEU A 180 -11.30 7.23 -7.15
N ALA A 181 -11.50 7.35 -5.84
CA ALA A 181 -10.44 7.28 -4.84
C ALA A 181 -9.77 5.90 -4.88
N GLY A 182 -10.57 4.82 -4.90
CA GLY A 182 -10.08 3.44 -5.02
C GLY A 182 -9.34 3.18 -6.33
N LEU A 183 -9.83 3.70 -7.46
CA LEU A 183 -9.16 3.61 -8.76
C LEU A 183 -7.84 4.39 -8.76
N SER A 184 -7.79 5.56 -8.11
CA SER A 184 -6.57 6.35 -8.00
C SER A 184 -5.50 5.67 -7.13
N LEU A 185 -5.92 5.04 -6.02
CA LEU A 185 -5.05 4.18 -5.19
C LEU A 185 -4.57 2.98 -6.00
N GLY A 186 -5.47 2.29 -6.71
CA GLY A 186 -5.14 1.13 -7.54
C GLY A 186 -4.16 1.47 -8.65
N LEU A 187 -4.30 2.65 -9.27
CA LEU A 187 -3.35 3.16 -10.25
C LEU A 187 -1.97 3.38 -9.62
N PHE A 188 -1.90 4.05 -8.47
CA PHE A 188 -0.65 4.26 -7.74
C PHE A 188 0.01 2.93 -7.34
N ALA A 189 -0.76 2.01 -6.74
CA ALA A 189 -0.29 0.70 -6.32
C ALA A 189 0.22 -0.13 -7.50
N GLY A 190 -0.52 -0.15 -8.61
CA GLY A 190 -0.15 -0.85 -9.83
C GLY A 190 1.14 -0.30 -10.45
N LEU A 191 1.32 1.03 -10.47
CA LEU A 191 2.55 1.66 -10.94
C LEU A 191 3.72 1.37 -10.01
N LEU A 192 3.52 1.50 -8.70
CA LEU A 192 4.54 1.23 -7.69
C LEU A 192 5.03 -0.22 -7.78
N ILE A 193 4.12 -1.20 -7.76
CA ILE A 193 4.44 -2.62 -7.84
C ILE A 193 5.02 -2.97 -9.21
N GLY A 194 4.43 -2.47 -10.30
CA GLY A 194 4.89 -2.77 -11.65
C GLY A 194 6.32 -2.29 -11.91
N LEU A 195 6.62 -1.05 -11.54
CA LEU A 195 7.89 -0.39 -11.85
C LEU A 195 9.00 -0.72 -10.85
N PHE A 196 8.69 -0.77 -9.55
CA PHE A 196 9.71 -0.88 -8.50
C PHE A 196 9.86 -2.29 -7.93
N LEU A 197 8.88 -3.18 -8.11
CA LEU A 197 8.94 -4.54 -7.62
C LEU A 197 9.05 -5.57 -8.74
N LEU A 198 8.11 -5.58 -9.68
CA LEU A 198 8.02 -6.64 -10.69
C LEU A 198 9.13 -6.52 -11.74
N GLN A 199 9.40 -5.32 -12.25
CA GLN A 199 10.46 -5.14 -13.25
C GLN A 199 11.84 -5.64 -12.73
N PRO A 200 12.34 -5.23 -11.56
CA PRO A 200 13.60 -5.74 -11.02
C PRO A 200 13.62 -7.25 -10.74
N ILE A 201 12.50 -7.83 -10.31
CA ILE A 201 12.39 -9.29 -10.09
C ILE A 201 12.49 -10.04 -11.42
N THR A 202 11.87 -9.53 -12.49
CA THR A 202 11.93 -10.17 -13.82
C THR A 202 13.32 -10.08 -14.46
N GLU A 203 14.04 -8.98 -14.23
CA GLU A 203 15.44 -8.81 -14.69
C GLU A 203 16.41 -9.75 -13.95
N GLN A 204 16.07 -10.17 -12.73
CA GLN A 204 16.88 -11.06 -11.87
C GLN A 204 16.09 -12.32 -11.49
N SER A 205 15.52 -12.97 -12.50
CA SER A 205 14.66 -14.13 -12.31
C SER A 205 15.40 -15.29 -11.64
N ALA A 206 14.79 -15.88 -10.60
CA ALA A 206 15.27 -17.10 -9.95
C ALA A 206 14.40 -18.33 -10.29
N GLY A 207 13.48 -18.17 -11.25
CA GLY A 207 12.54 -19.19 -11.72
C GLY A 207 11.08 -18.76 -11.55
N PRO A 208 10.16 -19.15 -12.47
CA PRO A 208 8.80 -18.63 -12.54
C PRO A 208 8.01 -18.77 -11.23
N GLY A 209 8.03 -19.95 -10.61
CA GLY A 209 7.28 -20.20 -9.36
C GLY A 209 7.81 -19.43 -8.15
N ARG A 210 9.14 -19.31 -8.02
CA ARG A 210 9.77 -18.58 -6.90
C ARG A 210 9.59 -17.08 -7.05
N ASP A 211 9.59 -16.57 -8.28
CA ASP A 211 9.37 -15.16 -8.56
C ASP A 211 7.91 -14.75 -8.32
N VAL A 212 6.96 -15.61 -8.67
CA VAL A 212 5.53 -15.39 -8.35
C VAL A 212 5.29 -15.44 -6.85
N ALA A 213 5.79 -16.45 -6.12
CA ALA A 213 5.57 -16.55 -4.68
C ALA A 213 6.22 -15.40 -3.91
N PHE A 214 7.50 -15.09 -4.19
CA PHE A 214 8.22 -14.02 -3.53
C PHE A 214 7.68 -12.63 -3.91
N GLY A 215 7.49 -12.38 -5.21
CA GLY A 215 6.98 -11.10 -5.71
C GLY A 215 5.53 -10.87 -5.29
N GLY A 216 4.69 -11.91 -5.32
CA GLY A 216 3.31 -11.85 -4.85
C GLY A 216 3.20 -11.57 -3.35
N PHE A 217 4.00 -12.23 -2.53
CA PHE A 217 4.03 -11.94 -1.09
C PHE A 217 4.55 -10.52 -0.81
N ALA A 218 5.63 -10.09 -1.47
CA ALA A 218 6.16 -8.74 -1.33
C ALA A 218 5.15 -7.66 -1.80
N ALA A 219 4.41 -7.93 -2.88
CA ALA A 219 3.33 -7.09 -3.35
C ALA A 219 2.16 -7.06 -2.36
N GLY A 220 1.81 -8.20 -1.76
CA GLY A 220 0.79 -8.29 -0.71
C GLY A 220 1.13 -7.43 0.51
N VAL A 221 2.39 -7.47 0.98
CA VAL A 221 2.87 -6.59 2.05
C VAL A 221 2.82 -5.11 1.63
N ALA A 222 3.20 -4.79 0.39
CA ALA A 222 3.09 -3.42 -0.12
C ALA A 222 1.63 -2.93 -0.13
N LEU A 223 0.70 -3.77 -0.60
CA LEU A 223 -0.74 -3.48 -0.59
C LEU A 223 -1.30 -3.36 0.82
N LEU A 224 -0.81 -4.17 1.78
CA LEU A 224 -1.17 -4.04 3.18
C LEU A 224 -0.75 -2.67 3.74
N ILE A 225 0.50 -2.24 3.45
CA ILE A 225 0.97 -0.91 3.82
C ILE A 225 0.07 0.16 3.20
N LEU A 226 -0.19 0.12 1.88
CA LEU A 226 -1.02 1.12 1.22
C LEU A 226 -2.46 1.15 1.76
N GLY A 227 -3.07 -0.02 1.95
CA GLY A 227 -4.43 -0.18 2.45
C GLY A 227 -4.60 0.29 3.89
N SER A 228 -3.54 0.18 4.70
CA SER A 228 -3.55 0.59 6.11
C SER A 228 -3.78 2.10 6.34
N GLY A 229 -3.54 2.92 5.32
CA GLY A 229 -3.80 4.37 5.34
C GLY A 229 -5.05 4.78 4.59
N PHE A 230 -5.68 3.85 3.87
CA PHE A 230 -6.82 4.14 3.02
C PHE A 230 -8.13 3.82 3.76
N GLY A 231 -9.07 4.77 3.73
CA GLY A 231 -10.35 4.67 4.44
C GLY A 231 -10.53 5.75 5.51
N PHE A 232 -11.80 6.06 5.81
CA PHE A 232 -12.22 7.13 6.71
C PHE A 232 -13.27 6.59 7.69
N GLY A 233 -13.12 6.88 9.00
CA GLY A 233 -14.25 6.82 9.94
C GLY A 233 -14.53 5.52 10.70
N GLY A 234 -13.61 4.56 10.82
CA GLY A 234 -13.65 3.51 11.88
C GLY A 234 -14.87 2.54 11.90
N SER A 235 -15.81 2.66 10.97
CA SER A 235 -17.08 1.92 10.95
C SER A 235 -16.96 0.46 10.49
N GLN A 236 -15.76 -0.01 10.17
CA GLN A 236 -15.50 -1.36 9.65
C GLN A 236 -15.83 -2.50 10.62
N LEU A 237 -15.76 -2.25 11.94
CA LEU A 237 -16.03 -3.28 12.95
C LEU A 237 -17.50 -3.31 13.41
N LEU A 238 -18.22 -2.18 13.34
CA LEU A 238 -19.68 -2.15 13.59
C LEU A 238 -20.45 -2.97 12.55
N LEU A 239 -19.91 -3.09 11.33
CA LEU A 239 -20.46 -3.92 10.26
C LEU A 239 -20.12 -5.41 10.40
N ILE A 240 -19.07 -5.77 11.13
CA ILE A 240 -18.74 -7.16 11.45
C ILE A 240 -19.64 -7.70 12.58
N ILE A 241 -20.11 -6.81 13.47
CA ILE A 241 -20.97 -7.17 14.61
C ILE A 241 -22.47 -6.98 14.29
N GLY A 242 -22.82 -6.04 13.42
CA GLY A 242 -24.21 -5.70 13.09
C GLY A 242 -24.88 -6.57 12.02
N LEU A 243 -24.18 -7.57 11.48
CA LEU A 243 -24.78 -8.59 10.62
C LEU A 243 -25.33 -9.73 11.49
N PRO A 244 -26.65 -9.98 11.50
CA PRO A 244 -27.23 -11.13 12.19
C PRO A 244 -26.74 -12.47 11.61
#